data_AF-A0A969GYP9-F1
#
_entry.id   AF-A0A969GYP9-F1
#
_cell.length_a   1.000
_cell.length_b   1.000
_cell.length_c   1.000
_cell.angle_alpha   90.00
_cell.angle_beta   90.00
_cell.angle_gamma   90.00
#
_symmetry.space_group_name_H-M   'P 1'
#
loop_
_entity.id
_entity.type
_entity.pdbx_description
1 polymer ?
#
loop_
_entity_poly.entity_id
_entity_poly.type
_entity_poly.pdbx_seq_one_letter_code
_entity_poly.pdbx_strand_id
1 'polypeptide(L)' 'MDIFTPIVPEEQLHPNFRFITQPNLCNPEMEVINGWAEEFLDRDGKFVKEFQTTFNSSFWEL' A
#
# COMPACT_ATOMS: atom_id res chain seq x y z
N MET A 1 -3.76 -9.97 0.58
CA MET A 1 -4.19 -8.95 -0.42
C MET A 1 -2.95 -8.36 -1.07
N ASP A 2 -2.99 -7.92 -2.33
CA ASP A 2 -1.86 -7.21 -2.95
C ASP A 2 -2.08 -5.70 -2.87
N ILE A 3 -1.47 -5.04 -1.89
CA ILE A 3 -1.58 -3.59 -1.64
C ILE A 3 -0.51 -2.78 -2.38
N PHE A 4 0.55 -3.42 -2.87
CA PHE A 4 1.73 -2.75 -3.42
C PHE A 4 1.76 -2.72 -4.95
N THR A 5 0.97 -3.55 -5.64
CA THR A 5 0.77 -3.40 -7.08
C THR A 5 -0.05 -2.12 -7.37
N PRO A 6 0.49 -1.13 -8.11
CA PRO A 6 -0.23 0.10 -8.39
C PRO A 6 -1.51 -0.16 -9.21
N ILE A 7 -2.64 0.37 -8.74
CA ILE A 7 -3.95 0.32 -9.41
C ILE A 7 -4.43 1.70 -9.90
N VAL A 8 -3.66 2.75 -9.60
CA VAL A 8 -3.89 4.12 -10.08
C VAL A 8 -2.66 4.64 -10.83
N PRO A 9 -2.82 5.66 -11.69
CA PRO A 9 -1.70 6.31 -12.36
C PRO A 9 -0.69 6.91 -11.38
N GLU A 10 0.58 7.01 -11.79
CA GLU A 10 1.68 7.48 -10.93
C GLU A 10 1.42 8.87 -10.32
N GLU A 11 0.77 9.76 -11.07
CA GLU A 11 0.39 11.11 -10.59
C GLU A 11 -0.58 11.11 -9.40
N GLN A 12 -1.30 10.01 -9.16
CA GLN A 12 -2.22 9.84 -8.04
C GLN A 12 -1.56 9.09 -6.87
N LEU A 13 -0.38 8.51 -7.07
CA LEU A 13 0.32 7.78 -6.01
C LEU A 13 0.89 8.76 -4.98
N HIS A 14 0.65 8.46 -3.72
CA HIS A 14 1.21 9.22 -2.62
C HIS A 14 2.75 9.13 -2.64
N PRO A 15 3.49 10.21 -2.34
CA PRO A 15 4.95 10.19 -2.30
C PRO A 15 5.54 9.06 -1.44
N ASN A 16 4.94 8.78 -0.28
CA ASN A 16 5.39 7.68 0.60
C ASN A 16 5.14 6.31 -0.03
N PHE A 17 4.02 6.10 -0.72
CA PHE A 17 3.77 4.85 -1.43
C PHE A 17 4.83 4.63 -2.51
N ARG A 18 5.11 5.67 -3.31
CA ARG A 18 6.18 5.63 -4.33
C ARG A 18 7.55 5.35 -3.72
N PHE A 19 7.84 5.90 -2.54
CA PHE A 19 9.10 5.68 -1.83
C PHE A 19 9.26 4.22 -1.37
N ILE A 20 8.26 3.66 -0.69
CA ILE A 20 8.38 2.30 -0.15
C ILE A 20 8.36 1.23 -1.25
N THR A 21 7.73 1.53 -2.40
CA THR A 21 7.68 0.62 -3.55
C THR A 21 8.91 0.74 -4.46
N GLN A 22 9.90 1.58 -4.12
CA GLN A 22 11.13 1.65 -4.89
C GLN A 22 11.87 0.31 -4.83
N PRO A 23 12.31 -0.23 -5.99
CA PRO A 23 13.01 -1.50 -6.04
C PRO A 23 14.22 -1.54 -5.10
N ASN A 24 14.29 -2.56 -4.26
CA ASN A 24 15.40 -2.83 -3.34
C ASN A 24 15.59 -1.79 -2.22
N LEU A 25 14.61 -0.93 -1.97
CA LEU A 25 14.72 0.07 -0.90
C LEU A 25 14.07 -0.41 0.41
N CYS A 26 12.84 -0.94 0.33
CA CYS A 26 12.04 -1.28 1.51
C CYS A 26 11.42 -2.68 1.45
N ASN A 27 12.09 -3.63 0.79
CA ASN A 27 11.55 -4.99 0.62
C ASN A 27 11.18 -5.66 1.97
N PRO A 28 12.02 -5.60 3.03
CA PRO A 28 11.66 -6.19 4.33
C PRO A 28 10.46 -5.51 4.98
N GLU A 29 10.33 -4.20 4.88
CA GLU A 29 9.20 -3.44 5.42
C GLU A 29 7.92 -3.78 4.68
N MET A 30 7.97 -3.93 3.36
CA MET A 30 6.83 -4.38 2.55
C MET A 30 6.37 -5.79 2.96
N GLU A 31 7.28 -6.70 3.29
CA GLU A 31 6.93 -8.03 3.80
C GLU A 31 6.19 -7.95 5.15
N VAL A 32 6.67 -7.11 6.08
CA VAL A 32 6.00 -6.89 7.38
C VAL A 32 4.59 -6.33 7.19
N ILE A 33 4.45 -5.30 6.34
CA ILE A 33 3.17 -4.66 6.08
C ILE A 33 2.21 -5.64 5.37
N ASN A 34 2.70 -6.46 4.45
CA ASN A 34 1.91 -7.53 3.83
C ASN A 34 1.44 -8.55 4.87
N GLY A 35 2.26 -8.84 5.89
CA GLY A 35 1.88 -9.69 7.02
C GLY A 35 0.69 -9.14 7.80
N TRP A 36 0.62 -7.82 8.03
CA TRP A 36 -0.55 -7.18 8.64
C TRP A 36 -1.80 -7.29 7.75
N ALA A 37 -1.60 -7.21 6.44
CA ALA A 37 -2.67 -7.28 5.45
C ALA A 37 -3.23 -8.71 5.18
N GLU A 38 -2.67 -9.78 5.78
CA GLU A 38 -3.10 -11.16 5.51
C GLU A 38 -4.56 -11.43 5.92
N GLU A 39 -4.99 -10.91 7.07
CA GLU A 39 -6.36 -11.07 7.58
C GLU A 39 -7.26 -9.87 7.25
N PHE A 40 -6.74 -8.88 6.53
CA PHE A 40 -7.47 -7.68 6.18
C PHE A 40 -8.39 -7.92 4.97
N LEU A 41 -9.70 -7.75 5.16
CA LEU A 41 -10.71 -7.95 4.13
C LEU A 41 -11.05 -6.62 3.42
N ASP A 42 -10.43 -6.38 2.27
CA ASP A 42 -10.82 -5.30 1.35
C ASP A 42 -11.86 -5.81 0.34
N ARG A 43 -13.14 -5.64 0.65
CA ARG A 43 -14.24 -6.23 -0.14
C ARG A 43 -14.52 -5.50 -1.46
N ASP A 44 -14.26 -4.20 -1.50
CA ASP A 44 -14.58 -3.33 -2.63
C ASP A 44 -13.32 -2.76 -3.32
N GLY A 45 -12.12 -3.11 -2.84
CA GLY A 45 -10.85 -2.60 -3.39
C GLY A 45 -10.58 -1.16 -2.98
N LYS A 46 -11.41 -0.59 -2.08
CA LYS A 46 -11.32 0.80 -1.65
C LYS A 46 -10.07 1.01 -0.82
N PHE A 47 -9.76 0.06 0.07
CA PHE A 47 -8.62 0.18 0.96
C PHE A 47 -7.30 0.18 0.18
N VAL A 48 -7.13 -0.74 -0.78
CA VAL A 48 -5.93 -0.76 -1.66
C VAL A 48 -5.74 0.60 -2.33
N LYS A 49 -6.82 1.19 -2.87
CA LYS A 49 -6.76 2.50 -3.50
C LYS A 49 -6.35 3.60 -2.51
N GLU A 50 -6.94 3.62 -1.32
CA GLU A 50 -6.63 4.61 -0.28
C GLU A 50 -5.21 4.47 0.27
N PHE A 51 -4.70 3.24 0.39
CA PHE A 51 -3.31 2.94 0.71
C PHE A 51 -2.34 3.54 -0.33
N GLN A 52 -2.72 3.53 -1.61
CA GLN A 52 -1.91 4.08 -2.68
C GLN A 52 -1.99 5.60 -2.82
N THR A 53 -3.17 6.22 -2.61
CA THR A 53 -3.38 7.65 -2.87
C THR A 53 -3.24 8.55 -1.64
N THR A 54 -3.64 8.06 -0.46
CA THR A 54 -3.67 8.84 0.80
C THR A 54 -2.60 8.37 1.77
N PHE A 55 -2.27 7.08 1.75
CA PHE A 55 -1.20 6.41 2.48
C PHE A 55 -1.23 6.55 4.00
N ASN A 56 -1.05 7.74 4.55
CA ASN A 56 -0.82 7.93 5.99
C ASN A 56 -1.99 7.47 6.85
N SER A 57 -3.24 7.72 6.43
CA SER A 57 -4.43 7.28 7.19
C SER A 57 -4.60 5.77 7.11
N SER A 58 -4.58 5.22 5.89
CA SER A 58 -4.73 3.79 5.60
C SER A 58 -3.58 2.95 6.15
N PHE A 59 -2.39 3.52 6.31
CA PHE A 59 -1.26 2.84 6.95
C PHE A 59 -1.50 2.54 8.44
N TRP A 60 -2.16 3.44 9.17
CA TRP A 60 -2.51 3.21 10.58
C TRP A 60 -3.79 2.41 10.78
N GLU A 61 -4.61 2.29 9.75
CA GLU A 61 -5.80 1.42 9.73
C GLU A 61 -5.46 -0.05 9.43
N LEU A 62 -4.30 -0.29 8.80
CA LEU A 62 -3.73 -1.61 8.55
C LEU A 62 -3.12 -2.22 9.81
#